data_AF-A0A940YNI3-F1
#
_entry.id   AF-A0A940YNI3-F1
#
_cell.length_a   1.000
_cell.length_b   1.000
_cell.length_c   1.000
_cell.angle_alpha   90.00
_cell.angle_beta   90.00
_cell.angle_gamma   90.00
#
_symmetry.space_group_name_H-M   'P 1'
#
loop_
_entity.id
_entity.type
_entity.pdbx_description
1 polymer ?
#
loop_
_entity_poly.entity_id
_entity_poly.type
_entity_poly.pdbx_seq_one_letter_code
_entity_poly.pdbx_strand_id
1 'polypeptide(L)'
;MCRNIKTLFNFEPPATELEIRDASLQFVRKLSGFAVPSQANEAAFDQAVEQVAAAARTLIASLVTHAPPKDRVEEARKARARGEQRRQRMA
;
A
#
# COMPACT_ATOMS: atom_id res chain seq x y z
N MET A 1 6.82 11.29 0.95
CA MET A 1 5.91 10.30 0.34
C MET A 1 6.25 8.92 0.89
N CYS A 2 5.29 8.12 1.37
CA CYS A 2 5.54 6.75 1.82
C CYS A 2 6.04 5.92 0.64
N ARG A 3 7.36 5.71 0.54
CA ARG A 3 7.97 5.00 -0.58
C ARG A 3 7.52 3.54 -0.70
N ASN A 4 6.76 3.05 0.27
CA ASN A 4 6.33 1.66 0.44
C ASN A 4 4.81 1.42 0.31
N ILE A 5 3.97 2.46 0.19
CA ILE A 5 2.53 2.26 -0.04
C ILE A 5 2.31 2.04 -1.55
N LYS A 6 1.78 0.86 -1.92
CA LYS A 6 1.53 0.47 -3.31
C LYS A 6 0.11 0.85 -3.74
N THR A 7 -0.09 1.07 -5.03
CA THR A 7 -1.43 1.18 -5.63
C THR A 7 -2.10 -0.19 -5.60
N LEU A 8 -3.33 -0.26 -5.10
CA LEU A 8 -4.10 -1.51 -4.95
C LEU A 8 -5.34 -1.59 -5.87
N PHE A 9 -5.76 -0.47 -6.46
CA PHE A 9 -6.93 -0.44 -7.33
C PHE A 9 -6.66 -0.98 -8.75
N ASN A 10 -7.69 -1.59 -9.34
CA ASN A 10 -7.73 -2.08 -10.72
C ASN A 10 -6.70 -3.19 -11.02
N PHE A 11 -6.65 -4.23 -10.20
CA PHE A 11 -5.84 -5.44 -10.43
C PHE A 11 -6.74 -6.66 -10.59
N GLU A 12 -6.29 -7.63 -11.39
CA GLU A 12 -6.86 -8.98 -11.47
C GLU A 12 -5.76 -9.99 -11.07
N PRO A 13 -5.92 -10.78 -9.99
CA PRO A 13 -7.03 -10.75 -9.04
C PRO A 13 -7.05 -9.46 -8.19
N PRO A 14 -8.22 -9.07 -7.63
CA PRO A 14 -8.37 -7.88 -6.77
C PRO A 14 -7.45 -7.90 -5.55
N ALA A 15 -7.07 -6.73 -5.05
CA ALA A 15 -6.20 -6.58 -3.89
C ALA A 15 -6.70 -7.40 -2.70
N THR A 16 -5.78 -8.10 -2.03
CA THR A 16 -6.11 -8.95 -0.89
C THR A 16 -6.25 -8.12 0.39
N GLU A 17 -6.98 -8.65 1.37
CA GLU A 17 -7.11 -8.02 2.69
C GLU A 17 -5.76 -7.77 3.37
N LEU A 18 -4.80 -8.69 3.20
CA LEU A 18 -3.46 -8.53 3.73
C LEU A 18 -2.74 -7.33 3.10
N GLU A 19 -2.86 -7.14 1.79
CA GLU A 19 -2.24 -5.99 1.10
C GLU A 19 -2.86 -4.66 1.52
N ILE A 20 -4.18 -4.63 1.74
CA ILE A 20 -4.89 -3.45 2.25
C ILE A 20 -4.43 -3.13 3.68
N ARG A 21 -4.33 -4.16 4.54
CA ARG A 21 -3.85 -4.00 5.91
C ARG A 21 -2.40 -3.54 5.96
N ASP A 22 -1.52 -4.11 5.13
CA ASP A 22 -0.12 -3.71 5.03
C ASP A 22 0.02 -2.25 4.57
N ALA A 23 -0.75 -1.83 3.56
CA ALA A 23 -0.77 -0.44 3.11
C ALA A 23 -1.23 0.50 4.24
N SER A 24 -2.25 0.11 4.99
CA SER A 24 -2.80 0.85 6.12
C SER A 24 -1.79 0.97 7.26
N LEU A 25 -1.08 -0.11 7.58
CA LEU A 25 0.03 -0.11 8.54
C LEU A 25 1.12 0.87 8.15
N GLN A 26 1.54 0.87 6.88
CA GLN A 26 2.57 1.80 6.40
C GLN A 26 2.10 3.26 6.43
N PHE A 27 0.81 3.51 6.22
CA PHE A 27 0.21 4.83 6.37
C PHE A 27 0.27 5.30 7.83
N VAL A 28 -0.20 4.48 8.77
CA VAL A 28 -0.21 4.81 10.21
C VAL A 28 1.21 4.99 10.75
N ARG A 29 2.17 4.16 10.33
CA ARG A 29 3.61 4.35 10.65
C ARG A 29 4.13 5.70 10.19
N LYS A 30 3.73 6.13 8.98
CA LYS A 30 4.19 7.42 8.46
C LYS A 30 3.60 8.59 9.23
N LEU A 31 2.31 8.49 9.57
CA LEU A 31 1.60 9.56 10.27
C LEU A 31 2.10 9.71 11.71
N SER A 32 2.28 8.59 12.41
CA SER A 32 2.76 8.57 13.81
C SER A 32 4.26 8.81 13.94
N GLY A 33 5.05 8.52 12.91
CA GLY A 33 6.51 8.52 12.98
C GLY A 33 7.10 7.29 13.69
N PHE A 34 6.26 6.34 14.12
CA PHE A 34 6.70 5.12 14.77
C PHE A 34 6.92 4.00 13.74
N ALA A 35 8.09 3.37 13.78
CA ALA A 35 8.30 2.10 13.10
C ALA A 35 7.65 0.95 13.88
N VAL A 36 7.78 0.99 15.21
CA VAL A 36 7.15 0.10 16.18
C VAL A 36 6.55 0.99 17.27
N PRO A 37 5.24 0.88 17.59
CA PRO A 37 4.65 1.67 18.66
C PRO A 37 5.22 1.23 20.02
N SER A 38 5.21 2.14 21.01
CA SER A 38 5.46 1.76 22.39
C SER A 38 4.27 0.96 22.95
N GLN A 39 4.50 0.17 24.01
CA GLN A 39 3.45 -0.63 24.64
C GLN A 39 2.22 0.20 25.06
N ALA A 40 2.44 1.44 25.52
CA ALA A 40 1.36 2.35 25.89
C ALA A 40 0.50 2.81 24.69
N ASN A 41 1.07 2.80 23.48
CA ASN A 41 0.41 3.29 22.26
C ASN A 41 -0.07 2.15 21.34
N GLU A 42 0.24 0.89 21.67
CA GLU A 42 -0.02 -0.28 20.82
C GLU A 42 -1.51 -0.39 20.46
N ALA A 43 -2.40 -0.32 21.45
CA ALA A 43 -3.84 -0.40 21.22
C ALA A 43 -4.39 0.70 20.30
N ALA A 44 -3.96 1.96 20.51
CA ALA A 44 -4.38 3.08 19.67
C ALA A 44 -3.81 2.96 18.25
N PHE A 45 -2.57 2.48 18.13
CA PHE A 45 -1.92 2.25 16.85
C PHE A 45 -2.64 1.16 16.03
N ASP A 46 -2.91 0.02 16.65
CA ASP A 46 -3.60 -1.10 16.00
C ASP A 46 -5.04 -0.71 15.59
N GLN A 47 -5.77 -0.02 16.47
CA GLN A 47 -7.11 0.49 16.14
C GLN A 47 -7.07 1.40 14.91
N ALA A 48 -6.09 2.30 14.82
CA ALA A 48 -5.95 3.19 13.66
C ALA A 48 -5.66 2.39 12.37
N VAL A 49 -4.84 1.34 12.44
CA VAL A 49 -4.56 0.46 11.28
C VAL A 49 -5.84 -0.20 10.79
N GLU A 50 -6.65 -0.77 11.68
CA GLU A 50 -7.90 -1.44 11.32
C GLU A 50 -8.94 -0.47 10.72
N GLN A 51 -9.07 0.74 11.28
CA GLN A 51 -9.97 1.75 10.74
C GLN A 51 -9.56 2.23 9.34
N VAL A 52 -8.26 2.45 9.13
CA VAL A 52 -7.73 2.83 7.81
C VAL A 52 -7.92 1.69 6.82
N ALA A 53 -7.72 0.43 7.24
CA ALA A 53 -7.94 -0.73 6.39
C ALA A 53 -9.41 -0.86 5.97
N ALA A 54 -10.35 -0.66 6.89
CA ALA A 54 -11.79 -0.68 6.59
C ALA A 54 -12.18 0.43 5.60
N ALA A 55 -11.67 1.65 5.80
CA ALA A 55 -11.88 2.76 4.88
C ALA A 55 -11.28 2.48 3.49
N ALA A 56 -10.06 1.96 3.44
CA ALA A 56 -9.38 1.61 2.20
C ALA A 56 -10.09 0.50 1.43
N ARG A 57 -10.60 -0.54 2.13
CA ARG A 57 -11.42 -1.60 1.52
C ARG A 57 -12.66 -1.02 0.85
N THR A 58 -13.39 -0.18 1.58
CA THR A 58 -14.60 0.47 1.08
C THR A 58 -14.30 1.33 -0.15
N LEU A 59 -13.22 2.13 -0.09
CA LEU A 59 -12.77 2.94 -1.21
C LEU A 59 -12.47 2.08 -2.43
N ILE A 60 -11.60 1.08 -2.30
CA ILE A 60 -11.17 0.24 -3.44
C ILE A 60 -12.37 -0.47 -4.08
N ALA A 61 -13.31 -0.97 -3.27
CA ALA A 61 -14.52 -1.61 -3.77
C ALA A 61 -15.50 -0.64 -4.47
N SER A 62 -15.50 0.63 -4.07
CA SER A 62 -16.39 1.66 -4.64
C SER A 62 -15.86 2.31 -5.92
N LEU A 63 -14.57 2.20 -6.21
CA LEU A 63 -13.96 2.84 -7.37
C LEU A 63 -14.34 2.09 -8.66
N VAL A 64 -14.69 2.87 -9.69
CA VAL A 64 -15.05 2.37 -11.03
C VAL A 64 -14.05 2.88 -12.06
N THR A 65 -13.69 2.03 -13.02
CA THR A 65 -12.83 2.41 -14.14
C THR A 65 -13.19 1.62 -15.39
N HIS A 66 -12.96 2.24 -16.55
CA HIS A 66 -13.06 1.58 -17.86
C HIS A 66 -11.71 1.05 -18.37
N ALA A 67 -10.63 1.36 -17.66
CA ALA A 67 -9.30 0.86 -18.02
C ALA A 67 -9.23 -0.66 -17.79
N PRO A 68 -8.48 -1.41 -18.62
CA PRO A 68 -8.29 -2.83 -18.40
C PRO A 68 -7.61 -3.09 -17.04
N PRO A 69 -7.93 -4.20 -16.35
CA PRO A 69 -7.26 -4.59 -15.11
C PRO A 69 -5.75 -4.71 -15.30
N LYS A 70 -5.00 -4.37 -14.26
CA LYS A 70 -3.54 -4.48 -14.23
C LYS A 70 -3.14 -5.88 -13.79
N ASP A 71 -2.13 -6.42 -14.46
CA ASP A 71 -1.46 -7.65 -14.03
C ASP A 71 -0.36 -7.33 -12.99
N ARG A 72 -0.37 -8.09 -11.89
CA ARG A 72 0.55 -7.85 -10.76
C ARG A 72 2.00 -8.17 -11.12
N VAL A 73 2.23 -9.20 -11.93
CA VAL A 73 3.57 -9.64 -12.33
C VAL A 73 4.20 -8.61 -13.25
N GLU A 74 3.43 -8.10 -14.21
CA GLU A 74 3.86 -7.04 -15.13
C GLU A 74 4.15 -5.73 -14.39
N GLU A 75 3.28 -5.31 -13.46
CA GLU A 75 3.54 -4.09 -12.67
C GLU A 75 4.78 -4.24 -11.78
N ALA A 76 5.03 -5.42 -11.21
CA ALA A 76 6.25 -5.71 -10.46
C ALA A 76 7.50 -5.68 -11.36
N ARG A 77 7.44 -6.24 -12.58
CA ARG A 77 8.53 -6.18 -13.57
C ARG A 77 8.84 -4.74 -13.96
N LYS A 78 7.82 -3.95 -14.31
CA LYS A 78 7.98 -2.52 -14.62
C LYS A 78 8.59 -1.75 -13.45
N ALA A 79 8.18 -2.04 -12.21
CA ALA A 79 8.75 -1.41 -11.02
C ALA A 79 10.25 -1.73 -10.83
N ARG A 80 10.67 -2.98 -11.06
CA ARG A 80 12.08 -3.40 -11.00
C ARG A 80 12.91 -2.70 -12.07
N ALA A 81 12.44 -2.70 -13.33
CA ALA A 81 13.12 -2.03 -14.44
C ALA A 81 13.29 -0.52 -14.20
N ARG A 82 12.26 0.16 -13.69
CA ARG A 82 12.38 1.58 -13.28
C ARG A 82 13.41 1.78 -12.16
N GLY A 83 13.51 0.83 -11.24
CA GLY A 83 14.50 0.84 -10.17
C GLY A 83 15.94 0.70 -10.69
N GLU A 84 16.16 -0.19 -11.65
CA GLU A 84 17.44 -0.41 -12.33
C GLU A 84 17.88 0.82 -13.13
N GLN A 85 16.99 1.38 -13.95
CA GLN A 85 17.26 2.60 -14.71
C GLN A 85 17.67 3.75 -13.79
N ARG A 86 17.02 3.91 -12.63
CA ARG A 86 17.40 4.93 -11.65
C ARG A 86 18.79 4.66 -11.07
N ARG A 87 19.15 3.41 -10.78
CA ARG A 87 20.50 3.06 -10.31
C ARG A 87 21.56 3.37 -11.38
N GLN A 88 21.29 3.02 -12.64
CA GLN A 88 22.20 3.30 -13.76
C GLN A 88 22.40 4.79 -14.00
N ARG A 89 21.38 5.62 -13.81
CA ARG A 89 21.49 7.09 -13.94
C ARG A 89 22.25 7.76 -12.80
N MET A 90 22.44 7.07 -11.68
CA MET A 90 23.11 7.58 -10.48
C MET A 90 24.55 7.06 -10.34
N ALA A 91 24.99 6.19 -11.24
CA ALA A 91 26.36 5.72 -11.38
C ALA A 91 27.09 6.56 -12.43
#